data_AF-A0A5S4F4A8-F1
#
_entry.id   AF-A0A5S4F4A8-F1
#
_cell.length_a   1.000
_cell.length_b   1.000
_cell.length_c   1.000
_cell.angle_alpha   90.00
_cell.angle_beta   90.00
_cell.angle_gamma   90.00
#
_symmetry.space_group_name_H-M   'P 1'
#
loop_
_entity.id
_entity.type
_entity.pdbx_description
1 polymer ?
#
loop_
_entity_poly.entity_id
_entity_poly.type
_entity_poly.pdbx_seq_one_letter_code
_entity_poly.pdbx_strand_id
1 'polypeptide(L)'
;MRDQLVVTGDAMVDAYLALARFVRCPQRSLEAAEEVLTEAQQFDRKHNGCYGTAEDRQRAEKRYDEAKQALDLARDAEDKAAGEARQASPRLFDLAEDEVTGLWEDFYGPSGAAYDRSKDDMPDDDTPWCALEPGTMVQIRYLTTGQVVTWQFVELGEPHPDNGALRIARYVERSRWRATPALVELAVDPEAPVGLHARSKYMTIAHP
;
A
#
# COMPACT_ATOMS: atom_id res chain seq x y z
N MET A 1 7.32 -9.75 -0.88
CA MET A 1 7.33 -8.97 -2.14
C MET A 1 7.28 -7.48 -1.80
N ARG A 2 8.01 -6.70 -2.59
CA ARG A 2 8.66 -5.42 -2.23
C ARG A 2 7.65 -4.28 -2.34
N ASP A 3 7.28 -3.68 -1.21
CA ASP A 3 6.90 -2.26 -1.22
C ASP A 3 8.15 -1.52 -0.75
N GLN A 4 9.08 -1.31 -1.67
CA GLN A 4 10.11 -0.33 -1.41
C GLN A 4 9.39 1.01 -1.51
N LEU A 5 9.61 1.89 -0.52
CA LEU A 5 9.37 3.31 -0.71
C LEU A 5 10.32 3.79 -1.83
N VAL A 6 9.99 3.46 -3.08
CA VAL A 6 10.67 4.00 -4.25
C VAL A 6 10.24 5.44 -4.29
N VAL A 7 11.19 6.27 -3.97
CA VAL A 7 11.17 7.67 -4.29
C VAL A 7 12.51 7.90 -4.96
N THR A 8 12.41 8.30 -6.20
CA THR A 8 13.49 8.44 -7.15
C THR A 8 14.18 9.79 -6.99
N GLY A 9 13.52 10.74 -6.31
CA GLY A 9 13.96 12.13 -6.21
C GLY A 9 13.63 12.95 -7.47
N ASP A 10 12.99 12.33 -8.46
CA ASP A 10 12.40 12.98 -9.61
C ASP A 10 10.90 13.16 -9.36
N ALA A 11 10.44 14.42 -9.32
CA ALA A 11 9.08 14.75 -8.95
C ALA A 11 8.02 14.10 -9.87
N MET A 12 8.34 13.87 -11.15
CA MET A 12 7.41 13.28 -12.11
C MET A 12 7.31 11.76 -11.92
N VAL A 13 8.45 11.10 -11.71
CA VAL A 13 8.48 9.65 -11.45
C VAL A 13 7.88 9.34 -10.08
N ASP A 14 8.12 10.20 -9.08
CA ASP A 14 7.54 10.06 -7.75
C ASP A 14 6.02 10.29 -7.74
N ALA A 15 5.53 11.21 -8.57
CA ALA A 15 4.09 11.40 -8.79
C ALA A 15 3.44 10.17 -9.45
N TYR A 16 4.09 9.58 -10.46
CA TYR A 16 3.63 8.33 -11.06
C TYR A 16 3.52 7.19 -10.03
N LEU A 17 4.57 6.97 -9.24
CA LEU A 17 4.57 5.95 -8.18
C LEU A 17 3.48 6.19 -7.12
N ALA A 18 3.23 7.45 -6.75
CA ALA A 18 2.16 7.78 -5.82
C ALA A 18 0.77 7.48 -6.40
N LEU A 19 0.55 7.82 -7.67
CA LEU A 19 -0.72 7.55 -8.36
C LEU A 19 -0.96 6.05 -8.54
N ALA A 20 0.03 5.30 -9.00
CA ALA A 20 -0.08 3.84 -9.14
C ALA A 20 -0.49 3.15 -7.83
N ARG A 21 0.11 3.57 -6.70
CA ARG A 21 -0.29 3.11 -5.36
C ARG A 21 -1.73 3.48 -5.02
N PHE A 22 -2.17 4.67 -5.38
CA PHE A 22 -3.53 5.16 -5.11
C PHE A 22 -4.59 4.36 -5.87
N VAL A 23 -4.34 3.93 -7.11
CA VAL A 23 -5.31 3.19 -7.97
C VAL A 23 -5.78 1.87 -7.33
N ARG A 24 -5.04 1.29 -6.39
CA ARG A 24 -5.48 0.10 -5.62
C ARG A 24 -6.79 0.32 -4.86
N CYS A 25 -7.03 1.53 -4.35
CA CYS A 25 -8.22 1.85 -3.56
C CYS A 25 -9.51 1.82 -4.42
N PRO A 26 -9.62 2.55 -5.53
CA PRO A 26 -10.77 2.46 -6.41
C PRO A 26 -10.91 1.06 -7.05
N GLN A 27 -9.81 0.35 -7.33
CA GLN A 27 -9.87 -1.04 -7.83
C GLN A 27 -10.56 -1.99 -6.82
N ARG A 28 -10.18 -1.95 -5.52
CA ARG A 28 -10.89 -2.71 -4.47
C ARG A 28 -12.36 -2.31 -4.33
N SER A 29 -12.65 -1.02 -4.48
CA SER A 29 -14.02 -0.51 -4.37
C SER A 29 -14.90 -1.07 -5.49
N LEU A 30 -14.35 -1.25 -6.70
CA LEU A 30 -15.03 -1.91 -7.82
C LEU A 30 -15.29 -3.38 -7.53
N GLU A 31 -14.27 -4.13 -7.06
CA GLU A 31 -14.40 -5.55 -6.71
C GLU A 31 -15.48 -5.79 -5.65
N ALA A 32 -15.48 -5.00 -4.57
CA ALA A 32 -16.52 -5.07 -3.55
C ALA A 32 -17.92 -4.74 -4.10
N ALA A 33 -18.02 -3.78 -5.04
CA ALA A 33 -19.28 -3.44 -5.66
C ALA A 33 -19.78 -4.54 -6.62
N GLU A 34 -18.88 -5.23 -7.32
CA GLU A 34 -19.19 -6.40 -8.16
C GLU A 34 -19.73 -7.57 -7.34
N GLU A 35 -19.13 -7.86 -6.19
CA GLU A 35 -19.62 -8.89 -5.26
C GLU A 35 -21.04 -8.60 -4.81
N VAL A 36 -21.29 -7.38 -4.29
CA VAL A 36 -22.62 -6.94 -3.84
C VAL A 36 -23.65 -6.99 -4.97
N LEU A 37 -23.27 -6.56 -6.18
CA LEU A 37 -24.15 -6.64 -7.35
C LEU A 37 -24.47 -8.09 -7.71
N THR A 38 -23.48 -8.98 -7.69
CA THR A 38 -23.64 -10.40 -7.98
C THR A 38 -24.60 -11.05 -6.99
N GLU A 39 -24.42 -10.79 -5.69
CA GLU A 39 -25.31 -11.29 -4.64
C GLU A 39 -26.74 -10.78 -4.81
N ALA A 40 -26.91 -9.48 -5.06
CA ALA A 40 -28.22 -8.86 -5.27
C ALA A 40 -28.94 -9.48 -6.49
N GLN A 41 -28.21 -9.71 -7.60
CA GLN A 41 -28.76 -10.37 -8.78
C GLN A 41 -29.15 -11.84 -8.51
N GLN A 42 -28.36 -12.58 -7.73
CA GLN A 42 -28.70 -13.95 -7.37
C GLN A 42 -29.94 -14.02 -6.47
N PHE A 43 -30.07 -13.10 -5.51
CA PHE A 43 -31.24 -12.99 -4.64
C PHE A 43 -32.49 -12.66 -5.46
N ASP A 44 -32.42 -11.68 -6.35
CA ASP A 44 -33.51 -11.27 -7.23
C ASP A 44 -33.98 -12.42 -8.12
N ARG A 45 -33.03 -13.17 -8.72
CA ARG A 45 -33.36 -14.38 -9.51
C ARG A 45 -34.09 -15.45 -8.69
N LYS A 46 -33.70 -15.66 -7.43
CA LYS A 46 -34.31 -16.67 -6.55
C LYS A 46 -35.71 -16.29 -6.08
N HIS A 47 -35.97 -15.01 -5.83
CA HIS A 47 -37.21 -14.56 -5.18
C HIS A 47 -38.22 -13.89 -6.11
N ASN A 48 -37.79 -13.17 -7.15
CA ASN A 48 -38.66 -12.32 -7.97
C ASN A 48 -38.79 -12.78 -9.44
N GLY A 49 -38.26 -13.97 -9.78
CA GLY A 49 -38.60 -14.65 -11.03
C GLY A 49 -38.23 -13.90 -12.32
N CYS A 50 -37.15 -13.12 -12.30
CA CYS A 50 -36.58 -12.39 -13.45
C CYS A 50 -37.36 -11.17 -13.96
N TYR A 51 -38.45 -10.73 -13.29
CA TYR A 51 -39.26 -9.59 -13.74
C TYR A 51 -39.64 -8.65 -12.59
N GLY A 52 -38.73 -7.74 -12.21
CA GLY A 52 -39.03 -6.62 -11.31
C GLY A 52 -37.79 -5.99 -10.70
N THR A 53 -37.78 -4.66 -10.56
CA THR A 53 -36.69 -3.89 -9.92
C THR A 53 -36.75 -4.04 -8.41
N ALA A 54 -36.07 -5.04 -7.86
CA ALA A 54 -35.73 -5.04 -6.45
C ALA A 54 -34.84 -3.81 -6.18
N GLU A 55 -35.27 -2.91 -5.29
CA GLU A 55 -34.54 -1.67 -4.98
C GLU A 55 -33.07 -1.93 -4.61
N ASP A 56 -32.80 -3.05 -3.95
CA ASP A 56 -31.45 -3.46 -3.56
C ASP A 56 -30.55 -3.75 -4.77
N ARG A 57 -31.11 -4.32 -5.85
CA ARG A 57 -30.38 -4.51 -7.12
C ARG A 57 -30.02 -3.17 -7.75
N GLN A 58 -30.99 -2.24 -7.80
CA GLN A 58 -30.76 -0.90 -8.37
C GLN A 58 -29.73 -0.10 -7.55
N ARG A 59 -29.72 -0.23 -6.21
CA ARG A 59 -28.70 0.38 -5.37
C ARG A 59 -27.32 -0.24 -5.59
N ALA A 60 -27.24 -1.56 -5.77
CA ALA A 60 -25.99 -2.25 -6.08
C ALA A 60 -25.44 -1.88 -7.46
N GLU A 61 -26.30 -1.82 -8.49
CA GLU A 61 -25.95 -1.36 -9.85
C GLU A 61 -25.36 0.06 -9.80
N LYS A 62 -26.04 0.98 -9.10
CA LYS A 62 -25.55 2.36 -8.94
C LYS A 62 -24.17 2.42 -8.27
N ARG A 63 -23.94 1.64 -7.19
CA ARG A 63 -22.64 1.61 -6.51
C ARG A 63 -21.52 1.07 -7.40
N TYR A 64 -21.83 0.05 -8.20
CA TYR A 64 -20.90 -0.48 -9.18
C TYR A 64 -20.54 0.56 -10.25
N ASP A 65 -21.52 1.27 -10.79
CA ASP A 65 -21.28 2.32 -11.79
C ASP A 65 -20.42 3.47 -11.22
N GLU A 66 -20.70 3.91 -9.99
CA GLU A 66 -19.91 4.94 -9.30
C GLU A 66 -18.47 4.48 -9.03
N ALA A 67 -18.27 3.24 -8.57
CA ALA A 67 -16.94 2.67 -8.33
C ALA A 67 -16.15 2.53 -9.64
N LYS A 68 -16.81 2.12 -10.72
CA LYS A 68 -16.20 2.01 -12.04
C LYS A 68 -15.75 3.38 -12.55
N GLN A 69 -16.61 4.39 -12.44
CA GLN A 69 -16.27 5.76 -12.84
C GLN A 69 -15.06 6.29 -12.05
N ALA A 70 -14.99 6.01 -10.75
CA ALA A 70 -13.86 6.42 -9.92
C ALA A 70 -12.55 5.72 -10.34
N LEU A 71 -12.61 4.44 -10.69
CA LEU A 71 -11.46 3.70 -11.20
C LEU A 71 -10.98 4.22 -12.55
N ASP A 72 -11.90 4.47 -13.48
CA ASP A 72 -11.57 4.99 -14.81
C ASP A 72 -10.83 6.33 -14.68
N LEU A 73 -11.33 7.25 -13.85
CA LEU A 73 -10.66 8.53 -13.57
C LEU A 73 -9.27 8.37 -12.95
N ALA A 74 -9.10 7.37 -12.07
CA ALA A 74 -7.81 7.12 -11.43
C ALA A 74 -6.78 6.54 -12.42
N ARG A 75 -7.21 5.65 -13.32
CA ARG A 75 -6.37 5.07 -14.38
C ARG A 75 -5.95 6.13 -15.40
N ASP A 76 -6.86 7.01 -15.82
CA ASP A 76 -6.52 8.11 -16.72
C ASP A 76 -5.42 9.03 -16.12
N ALA A 77 -5.50 9.27 -14.80
CA ALA A 77 -4.49 10.06 -14.09
C ALA A 77 -3.14 9.33 -13.99
N GLU A 78 -3.15 8.03 -13.70
CA GLU A 78 -1.96 7.17 -13.67
C GLU A 78 -1.28 7.11 -15.04
N ASP A 79 -2.03 6.86 -16.11
CA ASP A 79 -1.50 6.77 -17.48
C ASP A 79 -0.84 8.08 -17.92
N LYS A 80 -1.48 9.21 -17.59
CA LYS A 80 -0.90 10.52 -17.85
C LYS A 80 0.42 10.72 -17.10
N ALA A 81 0.45 10.38 -15.81
CA ALA A 81 1.64 10.50 -15.00
C ALA A 81 2.76 9.55 -15.45
N ALA A 82 2.43 8.34 -15.91
CA ALA A 82 3.38 7.41 -16.51
C ALA A 82 4.02 8.01 -17.77
N GLY A 83 3.21 8.61 -18.65
CA GLY A 83 3.69 9.30 -19.84
C GLY A 83 4.63 10.47 -19.52
N GLU A 84 4.28 11.27 -18.51
CA GLU A 84 5.09 12.40 -18.03
C GLU A 84 6.40 11.95 -17.38
N ALA A 85 6.36 10.91 -16.53
CA ALA A 85 7.52 10.31 -15.88
C ALA A 85 8.51 9.72 -16.90
N ARG A 86 7.99 9.00 -17.91
CA ARG A 86 8.79 8.42 -18.99
C ARG A 86 9.54 9.48 -19.80
N GLN A 87 8.92 10.63 -20.03
CA GLN A 87 9.55 11.76 -20.72
C GLN A 87 10.60 12.46 -19.84
N ALA A 88 10.32 12.61 -18.55
CA ALA A 88 11.20 13.31 -17.61
C ALA A 88 12.49 12.55 -17.32
N SER A 89 12.40 11.25 -17.01
CA SER A 89 13.55 10.43 -16.67
C SER A 89 13.37 8.98 -17.11
N PRO A 90 13.74 8.62 -18.35
CA PRO A 90 13.54 7.27 -18.89
C PRO A 90 14.18 6.17 -18.03
N ARG A 91 15.37 6.43 -17.47
CA ARG A 91 16.09 5.43 -16.66
C ARG A 91 15.43 5.18 -15.29
N LEU A 92 14.85 6.22 -14.68
CA LEU A 92 14.13 6.07 -13.40
C LEU A 92 12.72 5.54 -13.63
N PHE A 93 12.14 5.82 -14.80
CA PHE A 93 10.86 5.29 -15.22
C PHE A 93 10.89 3.75 -15.31
N ASP A 94 11.88 3.15 -15.98
CA ASP A 94 11.96 1.68 -16.08
C ASP A 94 11.98 1.02 -14.68
N LEU A 95 12.70 1.61 -13.72
CA LEU A 95 12.73 1.13 -12.34
C LEU A 95 11.39 1.32 -11.61
N ALA A 96 10.68 2.42 -11.89
CA ALA A 96 9.37 2.68 -11.34
C ALA A 96 8.30 1.75 -11.95
N GLU A 97 8.39 1.46 -13.24
CA GLU A 97 7.50 0.53 -13.95
C GLU A 97 7.64 -0.91 -13.41
N ASP A 98 8.87 -1.35 -13.14
CA ASP A 98 9.13 -2.63 -12.47
C ASP A 98 8.48 -2.70 -11.08
N GLU A 99 8.57 -1.62 -10.29
CA GLU A 99 7.94 -1.53 -8.96
C GLU A 99 6.41 -1.54 -9.06
N VAL A 100 5.83 -0.77 -9.98
CA VAL A 100 4.37 -0.73 -10.20
C VAL A 100 3.86 -2.10 -10.65
N THR A 101 4.58 -2.78 -11.55
CA THR A 101 4.25 -4.15 -11.97
C THR A 101 4.22 -5.09 -10.77
N GLY A 102 5.24 -5.03 -9.90
CA GLY A 102 5.26 -5.83 -8.68
C GLY A 102 4.08 -5.52 -7.74
N LEU A 103 3.73 -4.26 -7.56
CA LEU A 103 2.58 -3.85 -6.76
C LEU A 103 1.25 -4.44 -7.27
N TRP A 104 1.07 -4.53 -8.60
CA TRP A 104 -0.10 -5.13 -9.22
C TRP A 104 -0.09 -6.66 -9.13
N GLU A 105 1.05 -7.31 -9.33
CA GLU A 105 1.22 -8.75 -9.13
C GLU A 105 0.86 -9.16 -7.69
N ASP A 106 1.28 -8.38 -6.70
CA ASP A 106 0.90 -8.59 -5.29
C ASP A 106 -0.59 -8.39 -5.05
N PHE A 107 -1.17 -7.40 -5.69
CA PHE A 107 -2.59 -7.09 -5.53
C PHE A 107 -3.49 -8.18 -6.12
N TYR A 108 -3.17 -8.67 -7.32
CA TYR A 108 -3.92 -9.76 -7.99
C TYR A 108 -3.43 -11.15 -7.60
N GLY A 109 -2.40 -11.24 -6.76
CA GLY A 109 -1.89 -12.49 -6.23
C GLY A 109 -2.94 -13.24 -5.41
N PRO A 110 -2.95 -14.59 -5.42
CA PRO A 110 -3.93 -15.36 -4.67
C PRO A 110 -3.88 -15.05 -3.17
N SER A 111 -4.97 -14.49 -2.65
CA SER A 111 -5.16 -14.00 -1.27
C SER A 111 -5.15 -15.09 -0.17
N GLY A 112 -4.74 -16.31 -0.50
CA GLY A 112 -4.58 -17.44 0.40
C GLY A 112 -3.34 -18.29 0.17
N ALA A 113 -2.44 -17.90 -0.75
CA ALA A 113 -1.11 -18.49 -0.75
C ALA A 113 -0.43 -18.04 0.54
N ALA A 114 -0.16 -18.99 1.45
CA ALA A 114 0.66 -18.75 2.61
C ALA A 114 1.87 -17.96 2.14
N TYR A 115 1.94 -16.69 2.55
CA TYR A 115 3.02 -15.81 2.20
C TYR A 115 4.30 -16.52 2.60
N ASP A 116 5.06 -17.00 1.60
CA ASP A 116 6.27 -17.75 1.83
C ASP A 116 7.36 -16.77 2.27
N ARG A 117 7.36 -16.47 3.57
CA ARG A 117 8.33 -15.59 4.25
C ARG A 117 9.78 -15.98 3.96
N SER A 118 10.05 -17.21 3.48
CA SER A 118 11.39 -17.67 3.14
C SER A 118 11.99 -17.00 1.88
N LYS A 119 11.15 -16.33 1.08
CA LYS A 119 11.59 -15.59 -0.12
C LYS A 119 11.79 -14.10 0.12
N ASP A 120 11.36 -13.59 1.26
CA ASP A 120 11.65 -12.23 1.64
C ASP A 120 13.08 -12.12 2.12
N ASP A 121 13.69 -11.05 1.66
CA ASP A 121 14.97 -10.55 2.09
C ASP A 121 14.87 -10.11 3.56
N MET A 122 14.98 -11.06 4.49
CA MET A 122 14.88 -10.79 5.93
C MET A 122 15.85 -9.67 6.33
N PRO A 123 15.43 -8.74 7.19
CA PRO A 123 16.34 -7.77 7.78
C PRO A 123 17.43 -8.51 8.59
N ASP A 124 18.65 -7.95 8.61
CA ASP A 124 19.74 -8.48 9.43
C ASP A 124 19.44 -8.40 10.94
N ASP A 125 18.43 -7.61 11.32
CA ASP A 125 17.96 -7.37 12.69
C ASP A 125 16.52 -7.87 12.86
N ASP A 126 16.32 -8.84 13.75
CA ASP A 126 15.05 -9.50 14.02
C ASP A 126 14.22 -8.84 15.13
N THR A 127 14.62 -7.66 15.61
CA THR A 127 13.93 -6.92 16.67
C THR A 127 12.43 -6.74 16.35
N PRO A 128 11.52 -7.26 17.19
CA PRO A 128 10.08 -7.12 16.96
C PRO A 128 9.55 -5.74 17.34
N TRP A 129 8.40 -5.35 16.79
CA TRP A 129 7.76 -4.05 17.08
C TRP A 129 7.48 -3.85 18.57
N CYS A 130 7.08 -4.91 19.28
CA CYS A 130 6.81 -4.86 20.71
C CYS A 130 8.06 -4.68 21.59
N ALA A 131 9.26 -4.88 21.03
CA ALA A 131 10.53 -4.72 21.72
C ALA A 131 11.20 -3.36 21.48
N LEU A 132 10.64 -2.52 20.61
CA LEU A 132 11.18 -1.17 20.39
C LEU A 132 10.91 -0.28 21.60
N GLU A 133 11.93 0.44 22.04
CA GLU A 133 11.80 1.46 23.08
C GLU A 133 11.55 2.84 22.46
N PRO A 134 10.66 3.67 23.02
CA PRO A 134 10.47 5.05 22.57
C PRO A 134 11.80 5.79 22.44
N GLY A 135 12.03 6.41 21.29
CA GLY A 135 13.29 7.05 20.92
C GLY A 135 14.23 6.19 20.07
N THR A 136 13.96 4.88 19.91
CA THR A 136 14.75 4.00 19.02
C THR A 136 14.77 4.55 17.60
N MET A 137 15.96 4.56 16.99
CA MET A 137 16.19 5.10 15.66
C MET A 137 16.34 3.97 14.66
N VAL A 138 15.45 3.91 13.69
CA VAL A 138 15.48 2.96 12.58
C VAL A 138 15.97 3.70 11.35
N GLN A 139 17.18 3.40 10.91
CA GLN A 139 17.78 3.97 9.71
C GLN A 139 17.53 3.04 8.53
N ILE A 140 16.89 3.54 7.49
CA ILE A 140 16.50 2.76 6.30
C ILE A 140 17.22 3.37 5.11
N ARG A 141 18.07 2.59 4.44
CA ARG A 141 18.74 3.03 3.22
C ARG A 141 17.99 2.60 1.96
N TYR A 142 17.73 3.55 1.08
CA TYR A 142 17.19 3.30 -0.26
C TYR A 142 18.30 2.88 -1.22
N LEU A 143 18.12 1.74 -1.87
CA LEU A 143 19.07 1.23 -2.88
C LEU A 143 19.19 2.13 -4.11
N THR A 144 18.05 2.64 -4.60
CA THR A 144 17.97 3.41 -5.84
C THR A 144 18.67 4.76 -5.75
N THR A 145 18.58 5.43 -4.59
CA THR A 145 19.12 6.78 -4.40
C THR A 145 20.29 6.85 -3.42
N GLY A 146 20.62 5.74 -2.74
CA GLY A 146 21.65 5.66 -1.70
C GLY A 146 21.31 6.42 -0.40
N GLN A 147 20.13 7.03 -0.34
CA GLN A 147 19.68 7.87 0.75
C GLN A 147 19.34 7.09 1.99
N VAL A 148 19.42 7.76 3.14
CA VAL A 148 18.98 7.22 4.42
C VAL A 148 17.80 8.03 4.92
N VAL A 149 16.71 7.34 5.22
CA VAL A 149 15.59 7.85 6.01
C VAL A 149 15.77 7.37 7.43
N THR A 150 15.47 8.24 8.39
CA THR A 150 15.50 7.86 9.80
C THR A 150 14.11 7.95 10.39
N TRP A 151 13.62 6.85 10.92
CA TRP A 151 12.41 6.80 11.71
C TRP A 151 12.77 6.78 13.18
N GLN A 152 12.29 7.77 13.93
CA GLN A 152 12.39 7.77 15.38
C GLN A 152 11.10 7.17 15.95
N PHE A 153 11.20 6.01 16.58
CA PHE A 153 10.04 5.36 17.19
C PHE A 153 9.48 6.20 18.34
N VAL A 154 8.17 6.35 18.36
CA VAL A 154 7.45 7.07 19.41
C VAL A 154 6.78 6.06 20.34
N GLU A 155 5.90 5.22 19.80
CA GLU A 155 5.16 4.23 20.58
C GLU A 155 4.49 3.16 19.69
N LEU A 156 4.16 2.03 20.31
CA LEU A 156 3.23 1.04 19.78
C LEU A 156 1.86 1.25 20.47
N GLY A 157 1.00 2.01 19.81
CA GLY A 157 -0.26 2.50 20.33
C GLY A 157 -1.39 1.48 20.29
N GLU A 158 -2.59 1.97 20.07
CA GLU A 158 -3.84 1.22 20.12
C GLU A 158 -3.97 0.12 19.05
N PRO A 159 -4.88 -0.86 19.24
CA PRO A 159 -5.21 -1.83 18.21
C PRO A 159 -5.85 -1.16 16.98
N HIS A 160 -5.62 -1.71 15.79
CA HIS A 160 -6.24 -1.23 14.56
C HIS A 160 -7.77 -1.45 14.60
N PRO A 161 -8.60 -0.47 14.17
CA PRO A 161 -10.06 -0.52 14.32
C PRO A 161 -10.71 -1.74 13.64
N ASP A 162 -10.17 -2.13 12.48
CA ASP A 162 -10.71 -3.24 11.67
C ASP A 162 -9.96 -4.57 11.89
N ASN A 163 -8.85 -4.58 12.64
CA ASN A 163 -8.05 -5.78 12.85
C ASN A 163 -7.35 -5.76 14.21
N GLY A 164 -7.96 -6.41 15.20
CA GLY A 164 -7.46 -6.45 16.58
C GLY A 164 -6.12 -7.17 16.78
N ALA A 165 -5.61 -7.89 15.76
CA ALA A 165 -4.28 -8.48 15.80
C ALA A 165 -3.17 -7.47 15.47
N LEU A 166 -3.51 -6.32 14.85
CA LEU A 166 -2.57 -5.27 14.50
C LEU A 166 -2.63 -4.12 15.53
N ARG A 167 -1.52 -3.41 15.69
CA ARG A 167 -1.43 -2.18 16.48
C ARG A 167 -0.87 -1.03 15.66
N ILE A 168 -1.20 0.20 16.05
CA ILE A 168 -0.73 1.42 15.38
C ILE A 168 0.62 1.82 15.95
N ALA A 169 1.69 1.58 15.20
CA ALA A 169 3.03 2.04 15.53
C ALA A 169 3.27 3.46 14.99
N ARG A 170 3.82 4.34 15.82
CA ARG A 170 4.03 5.76 15.52
C ARG A 170 5.51 6.12 15.42
N TYR A 171 5.87 6.86 14.39
CA TYR A 171 7.24 7.30 14.11
C TYR A 171 7.31 8.76 13.72
N VAL A 172 8.40 9.41 14.08
CA VAL A 172 8.80 10.66 13.44
C VAL A 172 9.78 10.32 12.32
N GLU A 173 9.33 10.48 11.07
CA GLU A 173 10.19 10.36 9.90
C GLU A 173 11.02 11.62 9.71
N ARG A 174 12.33 11.41 9.54
CA ARG A 174 13.30 12.41 9.12
C ARG A 174 13.92 11.96 7.81
N SER A 175 13.59 12.64 6.73
CA SER A 175 14.13 12.39 5.40
C SER A 175 14.54 13.72 4.77
N ARG A 176 15.53 13.71 3.87
CA ARG A 176 15.97 14.93 3.17
C ARG A 176 14.91 15.51 2.22
N TRP A 177 13.82 14.78 2.01
CA TRP A 177 12.70 15.16 1.14
C TRP A 177 11.56 15.83 1.87
N ARG A 178 11.54 15.73 3.20
CA ARG A 178 10.61 16.48 4.02
C ARG A 178 11.36 17.63 4.67
N ALA A 179 10.89 18.85 4.40
CA ALA A 179 11.44 20.05 5.03
C ALA A 179 11.26 20.02 6.57
N THR A 180 10.23 19.32 7.04
CA THR A 180 9.92 19.14 8.46
C THR A 180 9.73 17.66 8.79
N PRO A 181 10.14 17.22 9.99
CA PRO A 181 9.83 15.87 10.45
C PRO A 181 8.32 15.63 10.43
N ALA A 182 7.90 14.44 10.00
CA ALA A 182 6.49 14.08 9.87
C ALA A 182 6.16 12.88 10.76
N LEU A 183 4.98 12.91 11.38
CA LEU A 183 4.43 11.74 12.07
C LEU A 183 3.93 10.75 11.02
N VAL A 184 4.37 9.50 11.14
CA VAL A 184 3.96 8.37 10.31
C VAL A 184 3.33 7.33 11.22
N GLU A 185 2.17 6.82 10.84
CA GLU A 185 1.44 5.77 11.55
C GLU A 185 1.37 4.53 10.67
N LEU A 186 1.70 3.37 11.24
CA LEU A 186 1.73 2.09 10.55
C LEU A 186 0.93 1.06 11.34
N ALA A 187 0.07 0.31 10.67
CA ALA A 187 -0.57 -0.86 11.27
C ALA A 187 0.39 -2.05 11.21
N VAL A 188 0.80 -2.58 12.36
CA VAL A 188 1.84 -3.60 12.47
C VAL A 188 1.41 -4.77 13.33
N ASP A 189 1.92 -5.96 13.03
CA ASP A 189 1.88 -7.09 13.95
C ASP A 189 2.95 -6.87 15.03
N PRO A 190 2.60 -6.78 16.33
CA PRO A 190 3.55 -6.52 17.41
C PRO A 190 4.75 -7.48 17.44
N GLU A 191 4.55 -8.74 17.06
CA GLU A 191 5.56 -9.79 17.13
C GLU A 191 6.38 -9.91 15.83
N ALA A 192 6.02 -9.16 14.79
CA ALA A 192 6.79 -9.15 13.56
C ALA A 192 8.10 -8.34 13.72
N PRO A 193 9.22 -8.77 13.12
CA PRO A 193 10.41 -7.95 13.00
C PRO A 193 10.13 -6.59 12.35
N VAL A 194 10.74 -5.53 12.88
CA VAL A 194 10.60 -4.16 12.37
C VAL A 194 11.02 -4.04 10.91
N GLY A 195 12.10 -4.73 10.55
CA GLY A 195 12.61 -4.70 9.19
C GLY A 195 11.73 -5.40 8.15
N LEU A 196 10.76 -6.22 8.57
CA LEU A 196 9.73 -6.75 7.64
C LEU A 196 8.83 -5.64 7.11
N HIS A 197 8.64 -4.58 7.88
CA HIS A 197 7.76 -3.46 7.52
C HIS A 197 8.53 -2.34 6.83
N ALA A 198 9.79 -2.13 7.20
CA ALA A 198 10.71 -1.29 6.43
C ALA A 198 11.07 -1.90 5.06
N ARG A 199 10.87 -3.22 4.88
CA ARG A 199 11.09 -4.01 3.65
C ARG A 199 12.44 -3.69 2.97
N SER A 200 13.47 -3.39 3.76
CA SER A 200 14.82 -3.06 3.31
C SER A 200 15.84 -3.90 4.06
N LYS A 201 16.78 -4.52 3.32
CA LYS A 201 17.96 -5.18 3.89
C LYS A 201 18.93 -4.22 4.55
N TYR A 202 18.95 -2.97 4.10
CA TYR A 202 19.93 -1.97 4.54
C TYR A 202 19.31 -1.13 5.64
N MET A 203 18.97 -1.82 6.72
CA MET A 203 18.38 -1.22 7.90
C MET A 203 19.35 -1.36 9.09
N THR A 204 19.46 -0.31 9.88
CA THR A 204 20.14 -0.36 11.17
C THR A 204 19.20 0.16 12.25
N ILE A 205 19.05 -0.61 13.33
CA ILE A 205 18.31 -0.19 14.52
C ILE A 205 19.32 0.26 15.56
N ALA A 206 19.13 1.47 16.08
CA ALA A 206 19.93 2.02 17.16
C ALA A 206 18.99 2.35 18.33
N HIS A 207 19.14 1.58 19.41
CA HIS A 207 18.44 1.81 20.67
C HIS A 207 18.97 3.08 21.38
N PRO A 208 18.14 3.75 22.19
CA PRO A 208 18.54 4.94 22.95
C PRO A 208 19.65 4.70 23.97
#